data_AF-L9X8A4-F1
#
_entry.id   AF-L9X8A4-F1
#
_cell.length_a   1.000
_cell.length_b   1.000
_cell.length_c   1.000
_cell.angle_alpha   90.00
_cell.angle_beta   90.00
_cell.angle_gamma   90.00
#
_symmetry.space_group_name_H-M   'P 1'
#
loop_
_entity.id
_entity.type
_entity.pdbx_description
1 polymer ?
#
loop_
_entity_poly.entity_id
_entity_poly.type
_entity_poly.pdbx_seq_one_letter_code
_entity_poly.pdbx_strand_id
1 'polypeptide(L)'
;MSIEAFKQRFVLDTSLFLTDEIRRDDESLEDAVLRLLELIANARLNLGISCYVPPTIHDELTTMLEARDVSEEVYSKLNTWVIRKHPDRYAVSIPANVVYSFVDEMSGRVDRGLRVSEKAVRRAEASADEPLEDHDHKTEVDAVISQLREKYRDAMRTGVLDSREDFDLLILARELEAGVVTEDRGIIDWTEDFGLRYIRGREFPALLEQYLTAVDPDSRRTIE
;
A
#
# COMPACT_ATOMS: atom_id res chain seq x y z
N MET A 1 38.94 2.58 -5.58
CA MET A 1 37.55 2.81 -5.18
C MET A 1 36.80 1.55 -5.48
N SER A 2 36.33 0.85 -4.44
CA SER A 2 35.49 -0.34 -4.62
C SER A 2 34.29 0.08 -5.45
N ILE A 3 34.07 -0.57 -6.60
CA ILE A 3 32.78 -0.51 -7.29
C ILE A 3 31.83 -1.23 -6.36
N GLU A 4 31.26 -0.48 -5.41
CA GLU A 4 30.13 -0.95 -4.63
C GLU A 4 29.03 -1.14 -5.66
N ALA A 5 28.87 -2.39 -6.13
CA ALA A 5 27.82 -2.74 -7.07
C ALA A 5 26.52 -2.16 -6.51
N PHE A 6 25.88 -1.26 -7.26
CA PHE A 6 24.65 -0.59 -6.85
C PHE A 6 23.66 -1.66 -6.40
N LYS A 7 23.50 -1.84 -5.09
CA LYS A 7 22.57 -2.83 -4.54
C LYS A 7 21.17 -2.34 -4.85
N GLN A 8 20.53 -2.97 -5.83
CA GLN A 8 19.13 -2.67 -6.13
C GLN A 8 18.26 -3.16 -4.97
N ARG A 9 17.39 -2.27 -4.49
CA ARG A 9 16.47 -2.52 -3.39
C ARG A 9 15.05 -2.26 -3.88
N PHE A 10 14.13 -3.08 -3.41
CA PHE A 10 12.71 -2.94 -3.69
C PHE A 10 11.92 -2.98 -2.39
N VAL A 11 10.88 -2.16 -2.28
CA VAL A 11 9.87 -2.28 -1.23
C VAL A 11 8.61 -2.83 -1.87
N LEU A 12 8.12 -3.95 -1.35
CA LEU A 12 7.02 -4.69 -1.92
C LEU A 12 5.72 -4.36 -1.19
N ASP A 13 4.67 -4.13 -1.96
CA ASP A 13 3.31 -3.97 -1.48
C ASP A 13 2.55 -5.31 -1.46
N THR A 14 1.45 -5.41 -0.70
CA THR A 14 0.58 -6.60 -0.67
C THR A 14 -0.01 -6.90 -2.04
N SER A 15 -0.35 -5.87 -2.81
CA SER A 15 -0.97 -5.98 -4.13
C SER A 15 -0.13 -6.78 -5.14
N LEU A 16 1.21 -6.75 -5.02
CA LEU A 16 2.13 -7.56 -5.82
C LEU A 16 1.85 -9.06 -5.66
N PHE A 17 1.59 -9.51 -4.44
CA PHE A 17 1.44 -10.94 -4.14
C PHE A 17 0.02 -11.45 -4.45
N LEU A 18 -0.95 -10.54 -4.49
CA LEU A 18 -2.37 -10.90 -4.60
C LEU A 18 -2.94 -10.69 -6.00
N THR A 19 -2.28 -9.90 -6.84
CA THR A 19 -2.71 -9.65 -8.21
C THR A 19 -2.75 -10.94 -9.04
N ASP A 20 -3.79 -11.09 -9.86
CA ASP A 20 -3.89 -12.20 -10.82
C ASP A 20 -2.88 -12.02 -11.97
N GLU A 21 -2.38 -10.81 -12.19
CA GLU A 21 -1.52 -10.45 -13.33
C GLU A 21 -0.13 -11.11 -13.28
N ILE A 22 0.33 -11.52 -12.09
CA ILE A 22 1.59 -12.26 -11.97
C ILE A 22 1.42 -13.76 -12.25
N ARG A 23 0.19 -14.27 -12.35
CA ARG A 23 -0.09 -15.70 -12.55
C ARG A 23 0.08 -16.09 -14.01
N ARG A 24 0.62 -17.28 -14.24
CA ARG A 24 0.66 -17.95 -15.55
C ARG A 24 -0.63 -18.74 -15.77
N ASP A 25 -0.86 -19.17 -17.01
CA ASP A 25 -2.06 -19.93 -17.37
C ASP A 25 -2.24 -21.15 -16.43
N ASP A 26 -3.42 -21.28 -15.85
CA ASP A 26 -3.83 -22.31 -14.89
C ASP A 26 -3.06 -22.35 -13.55
N GLU A 27 -2.28 -21.33 -13.22
CA GLU A 27 -1.53 -21.23 -11.96
C GLU A 27 -2.42 -20.77 -10.79
N SER A 28 -2.30 -21.43 -9.63
CA SER A 28 -2.97 -20.99 -8.40
C SER A 28 -2.28 -19.73 -7.83
N LEU A 29 -2.95 -19.03 -6.89
CA LEU A 29 -2.32 -17.92 -6.16
C LEU A 29 -1.08 -18.39 -5.40
N GLU A 30 -1.15 -19.56 -4.76
CA GLU A 30 -0.04 -20.13 -4.01
C GLU A 30 1.16 -20.41 -4.92
N ASP A 31 0.94 -21.10 -6.05
CA ASP A 31 2.00 -21.42 -7.01
C ASP A 31 2.69 -20.14 -7.53
N ALA A 32 1.91 -19.11 -7.86
CA ALA A 32 2.43 -17.84 -8.34
C ALA A 32 3.26 -17.10 -7.28
N VAL A 33 2.82 -17.12 -6.02
CA VAL A 33 3.57 -16.53 -4.89
C VAL A 33 4.85 -17.32 -4.63
N LEU A 34 4.81 -18.65 -4.63
CA LEU A 34 6.00 -19.49 -4.44
C LEU A 34 7.03 -19.22 -5.54
N ARG A 35 6.60 -19.17 -6.80
CA ARG A 35 7.46 -18.82 -7.94
C ARG A 35 8.05 -17.42 -7.80
N LEU A 36 7.26 -16.42 -7.42
CA LEU A 36 7.76 -15.06 -7.17
C LEU A 36 8.82 -15.05 -6.05
N LEU A 37 8.55 -15.74 -4.94
CA LEU A 37 9.50 -15.83 -3.82
C LEU A 37 10.79 -16.54 -4.23
N GLU A 38 10.71 -17.57 -5.07
CA GLU A 38 11.87 -18.23 -5.66
C GLU A 38 12.69 -17.28 -6.56
N LEU A 39 12.03 -16.47 -7.39
CA LEU A 39 12.70 -15.44 -8.18
C LEU A 39 13.41 -14.40 -7.30
N ILE A 40 12.74 -13.90 -6.25
CA ILE A 40 13.33 -12.97 -5.28
C ILE A 40 14.57 -13.58 -4.62
N ALA A 41 14.46 -14.84 -4.24
CA ALA A 41 15.52 -15.55 -3.55
C ALA A 41 16.75 -15.79 -4.46
N ASN A 42 16.52 -16.22 -5.70
CA ASN A 42 17.57 -16.32 -6.71
C ASN A 42 18.19 -14.95 -7.02
N ALA A 43 17.38 -13.89 -7.15
CA ALA A 43 17.86 -12.53 -7.36
C ALA A 43 18.72 -12.04 -6.19
N ARG A 44 18.36 -12.40 -4.96
CA ARG A 44 19.17 -12.11 -3.76
C ARG A 44 20.54 -12.78 -3.81
N LEU A 45 20.58 -14.07 -4.12
CA LEU A 45 21.81 -14.87 -4.10
C LEU A 45 22.78 -14.53 -5.24
N ASN A 46 22.24 -14.19 -6.42
CA ASN A 46 23.03 -14.00 -7.64
C ASN A 46 23.34 -12.54 -7.95
N LEU A 47 22.43 -11.62 -7.60
CA LEU A 47 22.52 -10.21 -7.99
C LEU A 47 22.63 -9.26 -6.79
N GLY A 48 22.48 -9.77 -5.56
CA GLY A 48 22.46 -8.96 -4.36
C GLY A 48 21.21 -8.07 -4.22
N ILE A 49 20.17 -8.31 -5.04
CA ILE A 49 18.89 -7.60 -4.97
C ILE A 49 18.25 -7.88 -3.61
N SER A 50 17.69 -6.84 -2.97
CA SER A 50 17.08 -6.95 -1.65
C SER A 50 15.64 -6.48 -1.70
N CYS A 51 14.70 -7.33 -1.28
CA CYS A 51 13.30 -6.97 -1.19
C CYS A 51 12.90 -6.74 0.27
N TYR A 52 12.17 -5.66 0.53
CA TYR A 52 11.77 -5.22 1.86
C TYR A 52 10.25 -5.05 1.95
N VAL A 53 9.72 -5.17 3.16
CA VAL A 53 8.34 -4.84 3.49
C VAL A 53 8.28 -4.16 4.86
N PRO A 54 7.41 -3.14 5.05
CA PRO A 54 7.03 -2.72 6.39
C PRO A 54 6.36 -3.87 7.15
N PRO A 55 6.55 -3.99 8.48
CA PRO A 55 5.91 -5.06 9.26
C PRO A 55 4.39 -5.05 9.19
N THR A 56 3.75 -3.88 9.14
CA THR A 56 2.28 -3.78 9.02
C THR A 56 1.75 -4.35 7.70
N ILE A 57 2.43 -4.05 6.59
CA ILE A 57 2.15 -4.63 5.26
C ILE A 57 2.39 -6.14 5.26
N HIS A 58 3.44 -6.61 5.96
CA HIS A 58 3.70 -8.05 6.12
C HIS A 58 2.61 -8.76 6.91
N ASP A 59 2.16 -8.18 8.02
CA ASP A 59 1.10 -8.74 8.86
C ASP A 59 -0.24 -8.78 8.09
N GLU A 60 -0.54 -7.74 7.31
CA GLU A 60 -1.70 -7.69 6.43
C GLU A 60 -1.64 -8.78 5.35
N LEU A 61 -0.52 -8.88 4.64
CA LEU A 61 -0.30 -9.92 3.63
C LEU A 61 -0.47 -11.32 4.24
N THR A 62 0.12 -11.55 5.41
CA THR A 62 0.03 -12.83 6.12
C THR A 62 -1.42 -13.16 6.44
N THR A 63 -2.17 -12.21 6.99
CA THR A 63 -3.61 -12.35 7.28
C THR A 63 -4.41 -12.69 6.01
N MET A 64 -4.11 -12.03 4.90
CA MET A 64 -4.78 -12.28 3.62
C MET A 64 -4.45 -13.65 3.04
N LEU A 65 -3.22 -14.11 3.19
CA LEU A 65 -2.78 -15.44 2.76
C LEU A 65 -3.39 -16.55 3.64
N GLU A 66 -3.49 -16.33 4.96
CA GLU A 66 -4.13 -17.26 5.89
C GLU A 66 -5.60 -17.48 5.55
N ALA A 67 -6.32 -16.41 5.22
CA ALA A 67 -7.71 -16.49 4.79
C ALA A 67 -7.92 -17.26 3.48
N ARG A 68 -6.83 -17.54 2.73
CA ARG A 68 -6.82 -18.28 1.46
C ARG A 68 -6.25 -19.70 1.59
N ASP A 69 -5.95 -20.14 2.82
CA ASP A 69 -5.49 -21.50 3.11
C ASP A 69 -4.22 -21.91 2.34
N VAL A 70 -3.28 -20.96 2.16
CA VAL A 70 -1.99 -21.26 1.52
C VAL A 70 -1.08 -22.05 2.47
N SER A 71 -0.19 -22.87 1.91
CA SER A 71 0.69 -23.73 2.71
C SER A 71 1.74 -22.98 3.56
N GLU A 72 2.24 -23.67 4.59
CA GLU A 72 3.36 -23.23 5.43
C GLU A 72 4.66 -22.92 4.64
N GLU A 73 4.81 -23.50 3.44
CA GLU A 73 5.97 -23.24 2.59
C GLU A 73 6.03 -21.77 2.14
N VAL A 74 4.87 -21.17 1.85
CA VAL A 74 4.77 -19.75 1.46
C VAL A 74 5.31 -18.86 2.56
N TYR A 75 4.86 -19.04 3.80
CA TYR A 75 5.30 -18.22 4.93
C TYR A 75 6.78 -18.43 5.24
N SER A 76 7.28 -19.66 5.14
CA SER A 76 8.70 -19.98 5.32
C SER A 76 9.56 -19.21 4.31
N LYS A 77 9.23 -19.26 3.02
CA LYS A 77 9.96 -18.54 1.97
C LYS A 77 9.80 -17.03 2.11
N LEU A 78 8.59 -16.53 2.40
CA LEU A 78 8.32 -15.11 2.60
C LEU A 78 9.18 -14.53 3.73
N ASN A 79 9.18 -15.19 4.90
CA ASN A 79 9.95 -14.75 6.08
C ASN A 79 11.47 -14.86 5.88
N THR A 80 11.92 -15.71 4.98
CA THR A 80 13.34 -15.92 4.69
C THR A 80 13.87 -14.91 3.67
N TRP A 81 13.12 -14.67 2.59
CA TRP A 81 13.62 -13.94 1.42
C TRP A 81 13.15 -12.49 1.33
N VAL A 82 12.11 -12.12 2.08
CA VAL A 82 11.60 -10.75 2.14
C VAL A 82 11.92 -10.15 3.51
N ILE A 83 12.65 -9.02 3.49
CA ILE A 83 13.20 -8.42 4.71
C ILE A 83 12.18 -7.48 5.34
N ARG A 84 11.72 -7.83 6.54
CA ARG A 84 10.90 -6.92 7.36
C ARG A 84 11.75 -5.79 7.92
N LYS A 85 11.36 -4.55 7.68
CA LYS A 85 12.03 -3.37 8.22
C LYS A 85 11.04 -2.25 8.50
N HIS A 86 11.07 -1.72 9.71
CA HIS A 86 10.34 -0.48 10.01
C HIS A 86 11.01 0.72 9.32
N PRO A 87 10.22 1.63 8.75
CA PRO A 87 10.74 2.89 8.23
C PRO A 87 11.32 3.75 9.35
N ASP A 88 12.42 4.44 9.07
CA ASP A 88 12.94 5.50 9.92
C ASP A 88 12.08 6.76 9.76
N ARG A 89 11.06 6.87 10.59
CA ARG A 89 10.13 8.00 10.60
C ARG A 89 10.74 9.30 11.13
N TYR A 90 11.97 9.28 11.65
CA TYR A 90 12.59 10.42 12.32
C TYR A 90 13.66 11.08 11.46
N ALA A 91 14.48 10.30 10.76
CA ALA A 91 15.60 10.83 9.98
C ALA A 91 15.29 11.01 8.49
N VAL A 92 14.25 10.36 7.96
CA VAL A 92 13.92 10.43 6.53
C VAL A 92 13.49 11.84 6.13
N SER A 93 14.15 12.38 5.11
CA SER A 93 13.77 13.64 4.49
C SER A 93 12.61 13.43 3.50
N ILE A 94 11.51 14.13 3.77
CA ILE A 94 10.31 14.12 2.94
C ILE A 94 10.32 15.35 2.02
N PRO A 95 10.06 15.21 0.71
CA PRO A 95 9.92 16.36 -0.19
C PRO A 95 8.83 17.32 0.28
N ALA A 96 9.08 18.63 0.18
CA ALA A 96 8.11 19.64 0.59
C ALA A 96 6.79 19.53 -0.18
N ASN A 97 6.81 19.04 -1.43
CA ASN A 97 5.60 18.84 -2.24
C ASN A 97 4.63 17.87 -1.57
N VAL A 98 5.11 16.78 -0.98
CA VAL A 98 4.27 15.83 -0.22
C VAL A 98 3.51 16.55 0.90
N VAL A 99 4.18 17.48 1.59
CA VAL A 99 3.58 18.27 2.66
C VAL A 99 2.56 19.26 2.11
N TYR A 100 2.83 19.90 0.97
CA TYR A 100 1.87 20.76 0.28
C TYR A 100 0.63 19.97 -0.17
N SER A 101 0.81 18.82 -0.83
CA SER A 101 -0.28 17.91 -1.23
C SER A 101 -1.14 17.52 -0.02
N PHE A 102 -0.51 17.21 1.12
CA PHE A 102 -1.24 16.93 2.35
C PHE A 102 -2.04 18.13 2.86
N VAL A 103 -1.46 19.33 2.88
CA VAL A 103 -2.14 20.56 3.31
C VAL A 103 -3.33 20.89 2.40
N ASP A 104 -3.16 20.74 1.09
CA ASP A 104 -4.21 21.00 0.10
C ASP A 104 -5.37 19.99 0.25
N GLU A 105 -5.07 18.71 0.43
CA GLU A 105 -6.07 17.67 0.68
C GLU A 105 -6.82 17.91 2.01
N MET A 106 -6.11 18.28 3.07
CA MET A 106 -6.72 18.62 4.36
C MET A 106 -7.63 19.85 4.24
N SER A 107 -7.21 20.87 3.49
CA SER A 107 -8.04 22.05 3.21
C SER A 107 -9.31 21.66 2.43
N GLY A 108 -9.16 20.80 1.41
CA GLY A 108 -10.28 20.26 0.66
C GLY A 108 -11.27 19.44 1.51
N ARG A 109 -10.77 18.66 2.48
CA ARG A 109 -11.60 17.92 3.46
C ARG A 109 -12.39 18.87 4.35
N VAL A 110 -11.74 19.89 4.90
CA VAL A 110 -12.41 20.93 5.71
C VAL A 110 -13.52 21.60 4.91
N ASP A 111 -13.26 21.97 3.66
CA ASP A 111 -14.27 22.58 2.78
C ASP A 111 -15.45 21.64 2.48
N ARG A 112 -15.18 20.34 2.26
CA ARG A 112 -16.25 19.33 2.08
C ARG A 112 -17.07 19.20 3.36
N GLY A 113 -16.43 19.13 4.52
CA GLY A 113 -17.07 19.08 5.83
C GLY A 113 -17.95 20.31 6.08
N LEU A 114 -17.46 21.51 5.76
CA LEU A 114 -18.22 22.75 5.86
C LEU A 114 -19.49 22.70 5.00
N ARG A 115 -19.39 22.28 3.73
CA ARG A 115 -20.56 22.14 2.85
C ARG A 115 -21.58 21.12 3.37
N VAL A 116 -21.14 20.05 4.02
CA VAL A 116 -22.04 19.08 4.67
C VAL A 116 -22.76 19.74 5.85
N SER A 117 -22.04 20.49 6.68
CA SER A 117 -22.61 21.23 7.81
C SER A 117 -23.62 22.30 7.36
N GLU A 118 -23.31 23.10 6.34
CA GLU A 118 -24.23 24.09 5.78
C GLU A 118 -25.55 23.47 5.30
N LYS A 119 -25.47 22.31 4.61
CA LYS A 119 -26.66 21.57 4.16
C LYS A 119 -27.49 21.07 5.34
N ALA A 120 -26.85 20.66 6.43
CA ALA A 120 -27.55 20.21 7.63
C ALA A 120 -28.24 21.38 8.34
N VAL A 121 -27.59 22.53 8.48
CA VAL A 121 -28.20 23.74 9.08
C VAL A 121 -29.45 24.16 8.30
N ARG A 122 -29.36 24.25 6.96
CA ARG A 122 -30.52 24.59 6.12
C ARG A 122 -31.69 23.60 6.24
N ARG A 123 -31.40 22.32 6.46
CA ARG A 123 -32.43 21.29 6.68
C ARG A 123 -33.05 21.43 8.06
N ALA A 124 -32.23 21.65 9.09
CA ALA A 124 -32.72 21.85 10.45
C ALA A 124 -33.62 23.08 10.56
N GLU A 125 -33.30 24.19 9.89
CA GLU A 125 -34.17 25.38 9.81
C GLU A 125 -35.53 25.10 9.15
N ALA A 126 -35.58 24.13 8.22
CA ALA A 126 -36.80 23.75 7.51
C ALA A 126 -37.58 22.62 8.20
N SER A 127 -37.01 22.00 9.24
CA SER A 127 -37.61 20.89 9.98
C SER A 127 -38.43 21.40 11.16
N ALA A 128 -39.52 20.69 11.47
CA ALA A 128 -40.28 20.94 12.68
C ALA A 128 -39.62 20.23 13.87
N ASP A 129 -39.64 20.83 15.05
CA ASP A 129 -39.20 20.17 16.29
C ASP A 129 -40.31 19.25 16.84
N GLU A 130 -40.85 18.42 15.95
CA GLU A 130 -41.92 17.46 16.23
C GLU A 130 -41.36 16.02 16.20
N PRO A 131 -41.91 15.10 17.00
CA PRO A 131 -41.52 13.69 16.95
C PRO A 131 -41.82 13.09 15.57
N LEU A 132 -40.93 12.26 15.07
CA LEU A 132 -41.17 11.47 13.86
C LEU A 132 -42.32 10.48 14.09
N GLU A 133 -43.20 10.31 13.10
CA GLU A 133 -44.42 9.48 13.20
C GLU A 133 -44.17 8.04 13.70
N ASP A 134 -42.97 7.50 13.52
CA ASP A 134 -42.56 6.15 13.92
C ASP A 134 -41.65 6.08 15.18
N HIS A 135 -41.33 7.21 15.82
CA HIS A 135 -40.43 7.26 16.98
C HIS A 135 -40.82 8.33 18.02
N ASP A 136 -41.36 7.89 19.16
CA ASP A 136 -41.76 8.74 20.31
C ASP A 136 -40.62 9.60 20.92
N HIS A 137 -39.37 9.39 20.53
CA HIS A 137 -38.18 10.02 21.13
C HIS A 137 -37.21 10.64 20.13
N LYS A 138 -37.50 10.63 18.82
CA LYS A 138 -36.63 11.24 17.80
C LYS A 138 -37.40 12.30 17.04
N THR A 139 -36.88 13.52 17.02
CA THR A 139 -37.44 14.59 16.19
C THR A 139 -36.86 14.57 14.78
N GLU A 140 -37.44 15.33 13.86
CA GLU A 140 -36.84 15.56 12.54
C GLU A 140 -35.43 16.16 12.65
N VAL A 141 -35.19 17.03 13.63
CA VAL A 141 -33.88 17.62 13.92
C VAL A 141 -32.87 16.54 14.33
N ASP A 142 -33.26 15.55 15.15
CA ASP A 142 -32.39 14.43 15.53
C ASP A 142 -31.96 13.57 14.33
N ALA A 143 -32.86 13.40 13.35
CA ALA A 143 -32.55 12.73 12.10
C ALA A 143 -31.55 13.53 11.25
N VAL A 144 -31.70 14.86 11.19
CA VAL A 144 -30.74 15.75 10.52
C VAL A 144 -29.36 15.68 11.20
N ILE A 145 -29.30 15.70 12.53
CA ILE A 145 -28.04 15.58 13.29
C ILE A 145 -27.36 14.25 13.00
N SER A 146 -28.13 13.16 12.97
CA SER A 146 -27.60 11.82 12.68
C SER A 146 -27.00 11.75 11.27
N GLN A 147 -27.72 12.25 10.26
CA GLN A 147 -27.22 12.31 8.88
C GLN A 147 -26.01 13.24 8.72
N LEU A 148 -25.98 14.37 9.45
CA LEU A 148 -24.82 15.26 9.48
C LEU A 148 -23.58 14.51 9.98
N ARG A 149 -23.69 13.80 11.11
CA ARG A 149 -22.56 13.07 11.69
C ARG A 149 -22.01 11.99 10.77
N GLU A 150 -22.89 11.27 10.08
CA GLU A 150 -22.50 10.25 9.09
C GLU A 150 -21.77 10.90 7.92
N LYS A 151 -22.44 11.82 7.21
CA LYS A 151 -21.88 12.45 6.01
C LYS A 151 -20.63 13.28 6.28
N TYR A 152 -20.51 13.89 7.45
CA TYR A 152 -19.34 14.64 7.85
C TYR A 152 -18.14 13.69 8.05
N ARG A 153 -18.34 12.54 8.70
CA ARG A 153 -17.28 11.54 8.85
C ARG A 153 -16.81 11.03 7.49
N ASP A 154 -17.74 10.75 6.58
CA ASP A 154 -17.40 10.29 5.23
C ASP A 154 -16.60 11.37 4.48
N ALA A 155 -17.07 12.61 4.49
CA ALA A 155 -16.41 13.73 3.82
C ALA A 155 -14.98 14.00 4.31
N MET A 156 -14.71 13.72 5.60
CA MET A 156 -13.39 13.88 6.22
C MET A 156 -12.47 12.67 6.02
N ARG A 157 -13.02 11.49 5.69
CA ARG A 157 -12.25 10.24 5.51
C ARG A 157 -11.81 10.01 4.07
N THR A 158 -12.53 10.55 3.08
CA THR A 158 -12.16 10.38 1.67
C THR A 158 -10.89 11.19 1.32
N GLY A 159 -9.85 10.52 0.80
CA GLY A 159 -8.65 11.12 0.18
C GLY A 159 -7.47 10.13 0.03
N VAL A 160 -6.37 10.57 -0.59
CA VAL A 160 -5.35 9.71 -1.25
C VAL A 160 -4.29 9.09 -0.32
N LEU A 161 -4.13 9.57 0.92
CA LEU A 161 -3.33 8.94 1.98
C LEU A 161 -4.28 8.52 3.09
N ASP A 162 -5.00 7.43 2.89
CA ASP A 162 -6.00 6.94 3.82
C ASP A 162 -5.46 5.89 4.80
N SER A 163 -4.36 5.20 4.46
CA SER A 163 -3.72 4.20 5.32
C SER A 163 -2.35 4.68 5.84
N ARG A 164 -2.02 4.25 7.06
CA ARG A 164 -0.69 4.46 7.66
C ARG A 164 0.34 3.54 7.01
N GLU A 165 -0.14 2.40 6.54
CA GLU A 165 0.59 1.29 5.98
C GLU A 165 1.24 1.69 4.65
N ASP A 166 0.49 2.32 3.74
CA ASP A 166 0.99 2.83 2.47
C ASP A 166 2.02 3.94 2.67
N PHE A 167 1.79 4.80 3.67
CA PHE A 167 2.76 5.82 4.04
C PHE A 167 4.07 5.19 4.54
N ASP A 168 3.99 4.21 5.44
CA ASP A 168 5.16 3.50 5.94
C ASP A 168 5.95 2.82 4.81
N LEU A 169 5.25 2.29 3.79
CA LEU A 169 5.85 1.72 2.58
C LEU A 169 6.66 2.78 1.80
N LEU A 170 6.08 3.96 1.56
CA LEU A 170 6.73 5.07 0.86
C LEU A 170 7.92 5.63 1.64
N ILE A 171 7.79 5.79 2.97
CA ILE A 171 8.90 6.23 3.82
C ILE A 171 10.04 5.22 3.79
N LEU A 172 9.74 3.91 3.86
CA LEU A 172 10.76 2.88 3.80
C LEU A 172 11.47 2.88 2.44
N ALA A 173 10.72 3.07 1.35
CA ALA A 173 11.29 3.16 0.01
C ALA A 173 12.23 4.36 -0.13
N ARG A 174 11.82 5.51 0.42
CA ARG A 174 12.64 6.73 0.47
C ARG A 174 13.90 6.54 1.31
N GLU A 175 13.79 5.95 2.48
CA GLU A 175 14.92 5.64 3.37
C GLU A 175 15.98 4.77 2.68
N LEU A 176 15.52 3.77 1.94
CA LEU A 176 16.38 2.76 1.34
C LEU A 176 16.86 3.11 -0.07
N GLU A 177 16.40 4.22 -0.66
CA GLU A 177 16.56 4.56 -2.09
C GLU A 177 16.07 3.41 -2.99
N ALA A 178 14.99 2.76 -2.57
CA ALA A 178 14.42 1.57 -3.19
C ALA A 178 13.33 1.92 -4.21
N GLY A 179 13.11 1.02 -5.17
CA GLY A 179 11.92 1.08 -6.02
C GLY A 179 10.70 0.50 -5.29
N VAL A 180 9.54 1.11 -5.44
CA VAL A 180 8.28 0.57 -4.94
C VAL A 180 7.71 -0.43 -5.95
N VAL A 181 7.22 -1.58 -5.48
CA VAL A 181 6.56 -2.58 -6.32
C VAL A 181 5.13 -2.75 -5.87
N THR A 182 4.18 -2.33 -6.71
CA THR A 182 2.74 -2.28 -6.36
C THR A 182 1.87 -2.31 -7.62
N GLU A 183 0.61 -2.75 -7.48
CA GLU A 183 -0.46 -2.53 -8.45
C GLU A 183 -1.44 -1.44 -8.01
N ASP A 184 -1.29 -0.91 -6.79
CA ASP A 184 -2.15 0.14 -6.25
C ASP A 184 -1.86 1.49 -6.94
N ARG A 185 -2.89 2.06 -7.56
CA ARG A 185 -2.78 3.34 -8.28
C ARG A 185 -2.52 4.51 -7.35
N GLY A 186 -3.08 4.52 -6.15
CA GLY A 186 -2.83 5.54 -5.14
C GLY A 186 -1.36 5.55 -4.72
N ILE A 187 -0.79 4.37 -4.43
CA ILE A 187 0.64 4.26 -4.11
C ILE A 187 1.51 4.73 -5.29
N ILE A 188 1.17 4.33 -6.52
CA ILE A 188 1.89 4.76 -7.73
C ILE A 188 1.89 6.28 -7.86
N ASP A 189 0.74 6.93 -7.71
CA ASP A 189 0.62 8.39 -7.81
C ASP A 189 1.50 9.08 -6.75
N TRP A 190 1.57 8.53 -5.53
CA TRP A 190 2.47 9.07 -4.48
C TRP A 190 3.95 8.86 -4.77
N THR A 191 4.34 7.85 -5.55
CA THR A 191 5.76 7.69 -5.88
C THR A 191 6.33 8.88 -6.64
N GLU A 192 5.51 9.55 -7.46
CA GLU A 192 5.89 10.79 -8.14
C GLU A 192 6.19 11.91 -7.14
N ASP A 193 5.28 12.14 -6.19
CA ASP A 193 5.41 13.17 -5.14
C ASP A 193 6.63 12.94 -4.23
N PHE A 194 6.95 11.68 -3.95
CA PHE A 194 8.14 11.32 -3.16
C PHE A 194 9.45 11.28 -3.98
N GLY A 195 9.37 11.40 -5.31
CA GLY A 195 10.50 11.24 -6.22
C GLY A 195 11.09 9.83 -6.17
N LEU A 196 10.24 8.81 -6.08
CA LEU A 196 10.60 7.40 -6.03
C LEU A 196 10.42 6.74 -7.39
N ARG A 197 11.20 5.68 -7.63
CA ARG A 197 10.93 4.77 -8.75
C ARG A 197 9.82 3.82 -8.35
N TYR A 198 8.96 3.45 -9.29
CA TYR A 198 8.00 2.37 -9.10
C TYR A 198 8.12 1.33 -10.22
N ILE A 199 7.66 0.12 -9.92
CA ILE A 199 7.48 -0.97 -10.87
C ILE A 199 6.08 -1.52 -10.62
N ARG A 200 5.32 -1.77 -11.68
CA ARG A 200 4.04 -2.45 -11.52
C ARG A 200 4.26 -3.89 -11.07
N GLY A 201 3.46 -4.35 -10.10
CA GLY A 201 3.57 -5.72 -9.59
C GLY A 201 3.63 -6.79 -10.69
N ARG A 202 2.81 -6.64 -11.74
CA ARG A 202 2.76 -7.52 -12.92
C ARG A 202 4.05 -7.59 -13.72
N GLU A 203 4.86 -6.53 -13.70
CA GLU A 203 6.11 -6.42 -14.46
C GLU A 203 7.30 -6.96 -13.66
N PHE A 204 7.18 -7.03 -12.33
CA PHE A 204 8.28 -7.34 -11.44
C PHE A 204 8.86 -8.76 -11.62
N PRO A 205 8.05 -9.84 -11.74
CA PRO A 205 8.59 -11.18 -12.01
C PRO A 205 9.43 -11.23 -13.29
N ALA A 206 8.91 -10.66 -14.38
CA ALA A 206 9.60 -10.65 -15.67
C ALA A 206 10.92 -9.87 -15.61
N LEU A 207 10.95 -8.76 -14.85
CA LEU A 207 12.17 -8.00 -14.62
C LEU A 207 13.23 -8.82 -13.86
N LEU A 208 12.84 -9.56 -12.83
CA LEU A 208 13.77 -10.44 -12.10
C LEU A 208 14.30 -11.57 -12.99
N GLU A 209 13.43 -12.20 -13.79
CA GLU A 209 13.82 -13.23 -14.76
C GLU A 209 14.84 -12.72 -15.78
N GLN A 210 14.64 -11.51 -16.31
CA GLN A 210 15.58 -10.88 -17.24
C GLN A 210 16.93 -10.60 -16.58
N TYR A 211 16.94 -10.06 -15.37
CA TYR A 211 18.19 -9.83 -14.64
C TYR A 211 18.94 -11.13 -14.35
N LEU A 212 18.24 -12.18 -13.95
CA LEU A 212 18.83 -13.49 -13.69
C LEU A 212 19.39 -14.13 -14.96
N THR A 213 18.73 -13.92 -16.10
CA THR A 213 19.20 -14.42 -17.41
C THR A 213 20.55 -13.80 -17.80
N ALA A 214 20.79 -12.55 -17.42
CA ALA A 214 22.05 -11.85 -17.69
C ALA A 214 23.23 -12.32 -16.81
N VAL A 215 22.98 -13.12 -15.76
CA VAL A 215 24.04 -13.71 -14.92
C VAL A 215 24.68 -14.89 -15.64
N ASP A 216 26.02 -14.93 -15.64
CA ASP A 216 26.82 -16.04 -16.17
C ASP A 216 26.37 -17.38 -15.57
N PRO A 217 25.89 -18.35 -16.39
CA PRO A 217 25.43 -19.65 -15.94
C PRO A 217 26.38 -20.38 -14.99
N ASP A 218 27.69 -20.27 -15.21
CA ASP A 218 28.72 -20.99 -14.43
C ASP A 218 28.88 -20.43 -13.01
N SER A 219 28.34 -19.23 -12.74
CA SER A 219 28.41 -18.54 -11.44
C SER A 219 27.10 -18.59 -10.65
N ARG A 220 26.03 -19.16 -11.23
CA ARG A 220 24.69 -19.13 -10.63
C ARG A 220 24.60 -20.02 -9.39
N ARG A 221 24.04 -19.45 -8.33
CA ARG A 221 23.60 -20.15 -7.12
C ARG A 221 22.10 -20.37 -7.24
N THR A 222 21.67 -21.62 -7.20
CA THR A 222 20.26 -22.00 -7.15
C THR A 222 19.89 -22.41 -5.72
N ILE A 223 18.61 -22.27 -5.41
CA ILE A 223 18.02 -22.81 -4.19
C ILE A 223 17.52 -24.19 -4.57
N GLU A 224 18.02 -25.22 -3.88
CA GLU A 224 17.50 -26.59 -4.01
C GLU A 224 16.13 -26.73 -3.34
#